data_AF-A0A7C4Z5S9-F1
#
_entry.id   AF-A0A7C4Z5S9-F1
#
_cell.length_a   1.000
_cell.length_b   1.000
_cell.length_c   1.000
_cell.angle_alpha   90.00
_cell.angle_beta   90.00
_cell.angle_gamma   90.00
#
_symmetry.space_group_name_H-M   'P 1'
#
loop_
_entity.id
_entity.type
_entity.pdbx_description
1 polymer ?
#
loop_
_entity_poly.entity_id
_entity_poly.type
_entity_poly.pdbx_seq_one_letter_code
_entity_poly.pdbx_strand_id
1 'polypeptide(L)'
;MVLAILFLIPALALFVGAAPAEAPASLPRSTPWDLKALFEPPSFSWVDDVSPVKSLTYAGEAYRGHTTRVFAYVATPGSLAKDLSKDRKLPGVVLVHGGGGTAFQEWAELWAKRGYAAIAMDLGGKHVGEAGGPDQGGNEKFHTMDKPVTESWCYHAVANVIRAHSLLRRLPGVDADRTAITGISWGGYLTCIVASLDLRINTGNDLP
;
A
#
# COMPACT_ATOMS: atom_id res chain seq x y z
N MET A 1 35.50 68.53 13.19
CA MET A 1 35.54 67.74 14.43
C MET A 1 34.45 66.66 14.36
N VAL A 2 34.75 65.49 13.78
CA VAL A 2 34.13 64.18 14.10
C VAL A 2 35.17 63.13 13.71
N LEU A 3 35.55 62.32 14.68
CA LEU A 3 36.54 61.24 14.60
C LEU A 3 35.82 59.97 14.11
N ALA A 4 36.27 59.34 13.03
CA ALA A 4 35.79 58.02 12.62
C ALA A 4 36.87 56.98 12.97
N ILE A 5 36.65 56.29 14.10
CA ILE A 5 37.48 55.16 14.55
C ILE A 5 37.05 53.93 13.74
N LEU A 6 37.91 53.45 12.84
CA LEU A 6 37.76 52.12 12.24
C LEU A 6 38.32 51.06 13.20
N PHE A 7 37.44 50.30 13.84
CA PHE A 7 37.80 49.03 14.47
C PHE A 7 37.91 47.94 13.40
N LEU A 8 39.11 47.43 13.17
CA LEU A 8 39.30 46.18 12.43
C LEU A 8 39.01 45.01 13.39
N ILE A 9 37.89 44.32 13.19
CA ILE A 9 37.63 43.02 13.81
C ILE A 9 38.06 41.95 12.78
N PRO A 10 39.04 41.08 13.07
CA PRO A 10 39.32 39.95 12.19
C PRO A 10 38.19 38.93 12.35
N ALA A 11 37.41 38.72 11.28
CA ALA A 11 36.43 37.65 11.21
C ALA A 11 37.18 36.31 11.12
N LEU A 12 37.33 35.62 12.25
CA LEU A 12 37.81 34.24 12.28
C LEU A 12 36.67 33.33 11.81
N ALA A 13 36.65 33.02 10.51
CA ALA A 13 35.74 32.04 9.95
C ALA A 13 36.16 30.63 10.40
N LEU A 14 35.53 30.12 11.47
CA LEU A 14 35.57 28.72 11.83
C LEU A 14 34.77 27.93 10.79
N PHE A 15 35.46 27.40 9.78
CA PHE A 15 34.92 26.32 8.95
C PHE A 15 34.83 25.06 9.80
N VAL A 16 33.66 24.80 10.37
CA VAL A 16 33.31 23.46 10.84
C VAL A 16 33.20 22.58 9.60
N GLY A 17 34.23 21.79 9.34
CA GLY A 17 34.21 20.81 8.25
C GLY A 17 33.05 19.85 8.49
N ALA A 18 32.08 19.84 7.58
CA ALA A 18 31.07 18.79 7.55
C ALA A 18 31.80 17.46 7.34
N ALA A 19 31.63 16.52 8.27
CA ALA A 19 32.10 15.17 8.06
C ALA A 19 31.51 14.65 6.73
N PRO A 20 32.29 13.97 5.88
CA PRO A 20 31.75 13.39 4.66
C PRO A 20 30.63 12.42 5.04
N ALA A 21 29.45 12.61 4.45
CA ALA A 21 28.37 11.65 4.58
C ALA A 21 28.90 10.29 4.11
N GLU A 22 28.76 9.25 4.94
CA GLU A 22 29.03 7.89 4.51
C GLU A 22 28.22 7.59 3.25
N ALA A 23 28.88 7.00 2.25
CA ALA A 23 28.18 6.59 1.05
C ALA A 23 27.09 5.58 1.43
N PRO A 24 25.83 5.78 0.99
CA PRO A 24 24.78 4.84 1.31
C PRO A 24 25.17 3.45 0.80
N ALA A 25 24.84 2.42 1.59
CA ALA A 25 25.08 1.05 1.19
C ALA A 25 24.53 0.79 -0.22
N SER A 26 25.25 0.02 -1.02
CA SER A 26 24.80 -0.37 -2.36
C SER A 26 23.44 -1.05 -2.26
N LEU A 27 22.49 -0.65 -3.11
CA LEU A 27 21.17 -1.26 -3.17
C LEU A 27 21.30 -2.79 -3.39
N PRO A 28 20.51 -3.62 -2.68
CA PRO A 28 20.53 -5.06 -2.89
C PRO A 28 20.15 -5.41 -4.34
N ARG A 29 20.75 -6.48 -4.88
CA ARG A 29 20.42 -6.99 -6.24
C ARG A 29 18.97 -7.47 -6.37
N SER A 30 18.30 -7.70 -5.25
CA SER A 30 16.93 -8.18 -5.15
C SER A 30 16.06 -7.18 -4.41
N THR A 31 14.76 -7.22 -4.67
CA THR A 31 13.76 -6.49 -3.90
C THR A 31 13.68 -7.04 -2.47
N PRO A 32 13.30 -6.24 -1.46
CA PRO A 32 13.13 -6.73 -0.10
C PRO A 32 11.95 -7.69 0.06
N TRP A 33 11.02 -7.70 -0.91
CA TRP A 33 9.86 -8.58 -0.93
C TRP A 33 10.14 -9.93 -1.60
N ASP A 34 9.67 -11.03 -0.98
CA ASP A 34 9.54 -12.33 -1.64
C ASP A 34 8.31 -12.32 -2.56
N LEU A 35 8.51 -11.90 -3.80
CA LEU A 35 7.42 -11.77 -4.77
C LEU A 35 6.75 -13.11 -5.09
N LYS A 36 7.50 -14.22 -5.08
CA LYS A 36 6.92 -15.55 -5.30
C LYS A 36 5.89 -15.86 -4.21
N ALA A 37 6.25 -15.61 -2.96
CA ALA A 37 5.31 -15.77 -1.86
C ALA A 37 4.15 -14.79 -1.99
N LEU A 38 4.38 -13.49 -2.24
CA LEU A 38 3.33 -12.46 -2.34
C LEU A 38 2.33 -12.68 -3.47
N PHE A 39 2.75 -13.34 -4.54
CA PHE A 39 1.89 -13.66 -5.69
C PHE A 39 0.91 -14.79 -5.42
N GLU A 40 1.13 -15.59 -4.38
CA GLU A 40 0.14 -16.55 -3.92
C GLU A 40 -1.01 -15.85 -3.17
N PRO A 41 -2.27 -16.27 -3.40
CA PRO A 41 -3.41 -15.72 -2.69
C PRO A 41 -3.27 -15.94 -1.17
N PRO A 42 -3.42 -14.90 -0.34
CA PRO A 42 -3.38 -15.07 1.11
C PRO A 42 -4.60 -15.87 1.60
N SER A 43 -4.46 -16.51 2.76
CA SER A 43 -5.62 -16.97 3.51
C SER A 43 -6.45 -15.77 3.96
N PHE A 44 -7.77 -15.89 3.90
CA PHE A 44 -8.68 -14.83 4.30
C PHE A 44 -9.92 -15.39 5.01
N SER A 45 -10.59 -14.53 5.76
CA SER A 45 -11.86 -14.82 6.44
C SER A 45 -12.82 -13.67 6.18
N TRP A 46 -14.09 -13.98 5.92
CA TRP A 46 -15.12 -12.95 5.83
C TRP A 46 -15.41 -12.37 7.21
N VAL A 47 -15.51 -11.05 7.28
CA VAL A 47 -16.08 -10.31 8.41
C VAL A 47 -17.57 -10.10 8.16
N ASP A 48 -17.93 -9.78 6.92
CA ASP A 48 -19.31 -9.72 6.43
C ASP A 48 -19.35 -10.19 4.98
N ASP A 49 -20.08 -11.27 4.70
CA ASP A 49 -20.29 -11.83 3.37
C ASP A 49 -21.73 -11.67 2.85
N VAL A 50 -22.59 -11.01 3.62
CA VAL A 50 -24.03 -10.84 3.36
C VAL A 50 -24.31 -9.47 2.75
N SER A 51 -23.61 -8.43 3.20
CA SER A 51 -23.81 -7.08 2.70
C SER A 51 -23.44 -6.93 1.21
N PRO A 52 -24.09 -5.99 0.50
CA PRO A 52 -23.76 -5.69 -0.90
C PRO A 52 -22.28 -5.32 -1.10
N VAL A 53 -21.72 -4.54 -0.18
CA VAL A 53 -20.29 -4.35 -0.02
C VAL A 53 -19.85 -5.25 1.13
N LYS A 54 -19.06 -6.25 0.81
CA LYS A 54 -18.57 -7.26 1.75
C LYS A 54 -17.30 -6.76 2.43
N SER A 55 -16.96 -7.37 3.55
CA SER A 55 -15.69 -7.11 4.22
C SER A 55 -14.99 -8.40 4.64
N LEU A 56 -13.67 -8.41 4.58
CA LEU A 56 -12.84 -9.56 4.91
C LEU A 56 -11.55 -9.12 5.59
N THR A 57 -10.87 -10.07 6.24
CA THR A 57 -9.47 -9.93 6.64
C THR A 57 -8.61 -10.99 5.97
N TYR A 58 -7.44 -10.62 5.48
CA TYR A 58 -6.48 -11.55 4.86
C TYR A 58 -5.11 -11.49 5.56
N ALA A 59 -4.32 -12.56 5.42
CA ALA A 59 -2.99 -12.66 6.02
C ALA A 59 -2.01 -11.64 5.41
N GLY A 60 -1.34 -10.86 6.26
CA GLY A 60 -0.26 -9.96 5.90
C GLY A 60 1.13 -10.52 6.29
N GLU A 61 2.17 -9.72 6.05
CA GLU A 61 3.54 -10.07 6.43
C GLU A 61 3.75 -10.00 7.95
N ALA A 62 4.67 -10.79 8.49
CA ALA A 62 4.94 -10.78 9.92
C ALA A 62 5.56 -9.45 10.36
N TYR A 63 5.04 -8.87 11.44
CA TYR A 63 5.55 -7.63 12.02
C TYR A 63 5.99 -7.90 13.46
N ARG A 64 7.27 -7.65 13.76
CA ARG A 64 7.89 -7.88 15.07
C ARG A 64 7.63 -9.28 15.66
N GLY A 65 7.67 -10.30 14.80
CA GLY A 65 7.47 -11.70 15.21
C GLY A 65 6.01 -12.13 15.33
N HIS A 66 5.04 -11.26 15.02
CA HIS A 66 3.61 -11.58 15.05
C HIS A 66 3.03 -11.63 13.64
N THR A 67 2.13 -12.59 13.41
CA THR A 67 1.31 -12.63 12.19
C THR A 67 0.38 -11.43 12.15
N THR A 68 0.30 -10.77 10.99
CA THR A 68 -0.61 -9.64 10.79
C THR A 68 -1.83 -10.06 9.98
N ARG A 69 -2.93 -9.33 10.16
CA ARG A 69 -4.13 -9.41 9.30
C ARG A 69 -4.41 -8.04 8.70
N VAL A 70 -5.02 -8.05 7.52
CA VAL A 70 -5.32 -6.84 6.75
C VAL A 70 -6.80 -6.82 6.42
N PHE A 71 -7.49 -5.79 6.88
CA PHE A 71 -8.90 -5.58 6.60
C PHE A 71 -9.11 -4.97 5.21
N ALA A 72 -10.17 -5.41 4.51
CA ALA A 72 -10.56 -4.86 3.23
C ALA A 72 -12.08 -4.94 2.99
N TYR A 73 -12.57 -3.98 2.21
CA TYR A 73 -13.89 -4.03 1.59
C TYR A 73 -13.79 -4.59 0.17
N VAL A 74 -14.78 -5.39 -0.21
CA VAL A 74 -14.90 -6.00 -1.54
C VAL A 74 -16.31 -5.78 -2.07
N ALA A 75 -16.42 -5.36 -3.33
CA ALA A 75 -17.71 -5.26 -4.02
C ALA A 75 -17.58 -5.68 -5.48
N THR A 76 -18.65 -6.25 -6.02
CA THR A 76 -18.81 -6.59 -7.44
C THR A 76 -20.18 -6.11 -7.93
N PRO A 77 -20.40 -5.97 -9.25
CA PRO A 77 -21.73 -5.65 -9.78
C PRO A 77 -22.81 -6.64 -9.29
N GLY A 78 -22.48 -7.93 -9.23
CA GLY A 78 -23.36 -8.99 -8.75
C GLY A 78 -23.60 -8.94 -7.25
N SER A 79 -22.60 -8.61 -6.43
CA SER A 79 -22.81 -8.43 -4.98
C SER A 79 -23.74 -7.25 -4.70
N LEU A 80 -23.56 -6.13 -5.42
CA LEU A 80 -24.43 -4.97 -5.31
C LEU A 80 -25.87 -5.26 -5.76
N ALA A 81 -26.03 -6.02 -6.85
CA ALA A 81 -27.34 -6.39 -7.39
C ALA A 81 -27.98 -7.59 -6.67
N LYS A 82 -27.30 -8.22 -5.71
CA LYS A 82 -27.68 -9.50 -5.08
C LYS A 82 -27.93 -10.62 -6.11
N ASP A 83 -27.15 -10.63 -7.17
CA ASP A 83 -27.20 -11.60 -8.26
C ASP A 83 -25.79 -11.87 -8.79
N LEU A 84 -25.12 -12.87 -8.20
CA LEU A 84 -23.75 -13.25 -8.55
C LEU A 84 -23.63 -13.81 -9.98
N SER A 85 -24.73 -14.15 -10.65
CA SER A 85 -24.68 -14.58 -12.05
C SER A 85 -24.24 -13.48 -13.02
N LYS A 86 -24.30 -12.21 -12.56
CA LYS A 86 -23.80 -11.03 -13.27
C LYS A 86 -22.27 -10.90 -13.23
N ASP A 87 -21.61 -11.58 -12.30
CA ASP A 87 -20.16 -11.53 -12.17
C ASP A 87 -19.51 -12.50 -13.16
N ARG A 88 -19.30 -12.04 -14.40
CA ARG A 88 -18.66 -12.82 -15.45
C ARG A 88 -17.53 -12.05 -16.13
N LYS A 89 -16.30 -12.55 -15.98
CA LYS A 89 -15.08 -11.96 -16.55
C LYS A 89 -14.96 -10.46 -16.26
N LEU A 90 -15.24 -10.09 -15.01
CA LEU A 90 -15.16 -8.72 -14.55
C LEU A 90 -13.71 -8.24 -14.57
N PRO A 91 -13.43 -7.01 -15.03
CA PRO A 91 -12.16 -6.38 -14.72
C PRO A 91 -12.05 -6.17 -13.21
N GLY A 92 -10.85 -6.33 -12.66
CA GLY A 92 -10.56 -6.10 -11.24
C GLY A 92 -9.88 -4.76 -11.00
N VAL A 93 -10.13 -4.12 -9.85
CA VAL A 93 -9.38 -2.93 -9.41
C VAL A 93 -8.98 -3.00 -7.94
N VAL A 94 -7.71 -2.72 -7.67
CA VAL A 94 -7.15 -2.56 -6.33
C VAL A 94 -7.11 -1.07 -5.98
N LEU A 95 -7.70 -0.70 -4.84
CA LEU A 95 -7.91 0.68 -4.42
C LEU A 95 -7.05 1.02 -3.20
N VAL A 96 -6.08 1.91 -3.40
CA VAL A 96 -5.03 2.20 -2.41
C VAL A 96 -5.21 3.59 -1.81
N HIS A 97 -5.56 3.66 -0.53
CA HIS A 97 -5.85 4.93 0.14
C HIS A 97 -4.60 5.77 0.43
N GLY A 98 -4.81 7.06 0.71
CA GLY A 98 -3.75 8.00 1.09
C GLY A 98 -3.33 7.91 2.57
N GLY A 99 -2.30 8.65 2.96
CA GLY A 99 -1.74 8.57 4.31
C GLY A 99 -2.75 8.96 5.37
N GLY A 100 -2.83 8.18 6.45
CA GLY A 100 -3.79 8.40 7.55
C GLY A 100 -5.22 7.95 7.26
N GLY A 101 -5.49 7.42 6.05
CA GLY A 101 -6.78 6.79 5.72
C GLY A 101 -6.90 5.35 6.23
N THR A 102 -7.99 4.69 5.82
CA THR A 102 -8.30 3.28 6.08
C THR A 102 -8.95 2.65 4.83
N ALA A 103 -9.43 1.41 4.93
CA ALA A 103 -10.26 0.80 3.89
C ALA A 103 -11.57 1.60 3.71
N PHE A 104 -11.86 2.07 2.49
CA PHE A 104 -13.04 2.87 2.19
C PHE A 104 -14.13 2.05 1.48
N GLN A 105 -15.24 1.80 2.18
CA GLN A 105 -16.37 1.02 1.66
C GLN A 105 -16.97 1.67 0.41
N GLU A 106 -17.18 2.98 0.44
CA GLU A 106 -17.81 3.76 -0.63
C GLU A 106 -16.96 3.73 -1.90
N TRP A 107 -15.65 3.60 -1.78
CA TRP A 107 -14.76 3.55 -2.94
C TRP A 107 -14.87 2.20 -3.65
N ALA A 108 -14.94 1.10 -2.90
CA ALA A 108 -15.20 -0.23 -3.47
C ALA A 108 -16.58 -0.26 -4.15
N GLU A 109 -17.61 0.29 -3.49
CA GLU A 109 -18.96 0.39 -4.06
C GLU A 109 -18.98 1.19 -5.36
N LEU A 110 -18.31 2.35 -5.40
CA LEU A 110 -18.24 3.21 -6.59
C LEU A 110 -17.68 2.47 -7.80
N TRP A 111 -16.60 1.71 -7.61
CA TRP A 111 -15.98 0.95 -8.71
C TRP A 111 -16.80 -0.27 -9.12
N ALA A 112 -17.47 -0.93 -8.16
CA ALA A 112 -18.44 -1.97 -8.48
C ALA A 112 -19.62 -1.45 -9.31
N LYS A 113 -20.14 -0.25 -9.01
CA LYS A 113 -21.14 0.43 -9.85
C LYS A 113 -20.64 0.74 -11.27
N ARG A 114 -19.32 0.85 -11.45
CA ARG A 114 -18.67 1.04 -12.76
C ARG A 114 -18.38 -0.27 -13.51
N GLY A 115 -18.75 -1.42 -12.95
CA GLY A 115 -18.58 -2.72 -13.59
C GLY A 115 -17.32 -3.49 -13.20
N TYR A 116 -16.61 -3.06 -12.16
CA TYR A 116 -15.37 -3.69 -11.70
C TYR A 116 -15.60 -4.57 -10.47
N ALA A 117 -14.85 -5.66 -10.34
CA ALA A 117 -14.61 -6.24 -9.02
C ALA A 117 -13.60 -5.36 -8.28
N ALA A 118 -13.98 -4.80 -7.15
CA ALA A 118 -13.17 -3.83 -6.43
C ALA A 118 -12.75 -4.35 -5.06
N ILE A 119 -11.48 -4.10 -4.68
CA ILE A 119 -10.97 -4.32 -3.33
C ILE A 119 -10.30 -3.05 -2.80
N ALA A 120 -10.72 -2.57 -1.62
CA ALA A 120 -10.12 -1.45 -0.91
C ALA A 120 -9.63 -1.94 0.45
N MET A 121 -8.32 -1.87 0.69
CA MET A 121 -7.67 -2.43 1.90
C MET A 121 -7.15 -1.33 2.83
N ASP A 122 -6.98 -1.65 4.11
CA ASP A 122 -6.28 -0.80 5.06
C ASP A 122 -4.75 -1.05 4.99
N LEU A 123 -3.95 0.00 4.76
CA LEU A 123 -2.51 -0.15 4.57
C LEU A 123 -1.72 -0.41 5.87
N GLY A 124 -2.29 -0.11 7.04
CA GLY A 124 -1.76 -0.53 8.33
C GLY A 124 -2.29 -1.90 8.76
N GLY A 125 -3.24 -2.46 8.02
CA GLY A 125 -3.96 -3.69 8.35
C GLY A 125 -4.89 -3.56 9.55
N LYS A 126 -5.27 -2.36 9.95
CA LYS A 126 -6.02 -2.15 11.19
C LYS A 126 -7.53 -2.23 10.96
N HIS A 127 -8.20 -3.08 11.75
CA HIS A 127 -9.63 -3.05 12.02
C HIS A 127 -9.85 -3.41 13.49
N VAL A 128 -11.05 -3.18 14.04
CA VAL A 128 -11.33 -3.47 15.46
C VAL A 128 -11.00 -4.94 15.76
N GLY A 129 -10.07 -5.16 16.70
CA GLY A 129 -9.67 -6.50 17.15
C GLY A 129 -8.60 -7.20 16.31
N GLU A 130 -8.11 -6.59 15.22
CA GLU A 130 -7.11 -7.21 14.33
C GLU A 130 -5.67 -6.77 14.65
N ALA A 131 -4.74 -7.73 14.62
CA ALA A 131 -3.32 -7.47 14.73
C ALA A 131 -2.78 -6.94 13.38
N GLY A 132 -2.77 -5.63 13.22
CA GLY A 132 -2.23 -4.96 12.03
C GLY A 132 -0.70 -4.95 11.98
N GLY A 133 -0.17 -4.43 10.87
CA GLY A 133 1.24 -4.12 10.70
C GLY A 133 1.66 -2.81 11.37
N PRO A 134 2.81 -2.22 10.98
CA PRO A 134 3.26 -0.94 11.49
C PRO A 134 2.24 0.19 11.24
N ASP A 135 2.21 1.13 12.18
CA ASP A 135 1.42 2.35 12.08
C ASP A 135 1.83 3.20 10.88
N GLN A 136 0.96 4.14 10.49
CA GLN A 136 1.21 5.03 9.37
C GLN A 136 1.82 6.37 9.78
N GLY A 137 2.34 6.47 11.01
CA GLY A 137 2.94 7.66 11.59
C GLY A 137 4.26 8.03 10.92
N GLY A 138 4.73 9.24 11.20
CA GLY A 138 6.01 9.73 10.67
C GLY A 138 7.19 8.84 11.09
N ASN A 139 7.16 8.29 12.30
CA ASN A 139 8.21 7.41 12.80
C ASN A 139 8.33 6.13 11.96
N GLU A 140 7.23 5.44 11.72
CA GLU A 140 7.20 4.17 10.99
C GLU A 140 7.49 4.38 9.50
N LYS A 141 7.12 5.55 8.95
CA LYS A 141 7.35 5.91 7.55
C LYS A 141 8.76 6.39 7.25
N PHE A 142 9.36 7.18 8.14
CA PHE A 142 10.60 7.92 7.85
C PHE A 142 11.76 7.58 8.78
N HIS A 143 11.51 7.06 9.98
CA HIS A 143 12.54 6.85 11.02
C HIS A 143 12.78 5.36 11.32
N THR A 144 12.53 4.49 10.34
CA THR A 144 12.80 3.05 10.41
C THR A 144 13.98 2.63 9.51
N MET A 145 14.74 3.59 8.96
CA MET A 145 15.82 3.33 7.99
C MET A 145 16.97 2.49 8.56
N ASP A 146 17.28 2.65 9.85
CA ASP A 146 18.35 1.90 10.53
C ASP A 146 17.87 0.54 11.08
N LYS A 147 16.60 0.18 10.84
CA LYS A 147 15.98 -1.06 11.31
C LYS A 147 15.88 -2.08 10.17
N PRO A 148 15.62 -3.37 10.47
CA PRO A 148 15.26 -4.33 9.44
C PRO A 148 14.10 -3.80 8.59
N VAL A 149 14.14 -4.06 7.28
CA VAL A 149 13.11 -3.58 6.34
C VAL A 149 11.70 -4.04 6.72
N THR A 150 11.59 -5.18 7.41
CA THR A 150 10.36 -5.75 7.95
C THR A 150 9.75 -4.94 9.11
N GLU A 151 10.42 -3.90 9.60
CA GLU A 151 9.86 -2.91 10.52
C GLU A 151 9.36 -1.64 9.83
N SER A 152 9.62 -1.46 8.53
CA SER A 152 9.19 -0.29 7.79
C SER A 152 7.72 -0.37 7.38
N TRP A 153 7.00 0.75 7.52
CA TRP A 153 5.62 0.85 7.00
C TRP A 153 5.55 0.59 5.50
N CYS A 154 6.53 1.06 4.71
CA CYS A 154 6.50 0.92 3.27
C CYS A 154 6.60 -0.57 2.84
N TYR A 155 7.43 -1.36 3.55
CA TYR A 155 7.53 -2.79 3.32
C TYR A 155 6.17 -3.48 3.45
N HIS A 156 5.48 -3.24 4.58
CA HIS A 156 4.19 -3.84 4.86
C HIS A 156 3.10 -3.34 3.92
N ALA A 157 3.04 -2.04 3.66
CA ALA A 157 2.02 -1.45 2.80
C ALA A 157 2.09 -1.99 1.36
N VAL A 158 3.30 -2.12 0.78
CA VAL A 158 3.48 -2.73 -0.54
C VAL A 158 3.07 -4.19 -0.55
N ALA A 159 3.48 -4.97 0.46
CA ALA A 159 3.11 -6.37 0.59
C ALA A 159 1.59 -6.55 0.70
N ASN A 160 0.92 -5.72 1.50
CA ASN A 160 -0.53 -5.73 1.70
C ASN A 160 -1.28 -5.45 0.39
N VAL A 161 -0.79 -4.52 -0.43
CA VAL A 161 -1.39 -4.22 -1.75
C VAL A 161 -1.20 -5.38 -2.73
N ILE A 162 -0.02 -5.99 -2.80
CA ILE A 162 0.21 -7.16 -3.67
C ILE A 162 -0.65 -8.35 -3.23
N ARG A 163 -0.79 -8.58 -1.92
CA ARG A 163 -1.66 -9.61 -1.35
C ARG A 163 -3.14 -9.36 -1.67
N ALA A 164 -3.61 -8.12 -1.58
CA ALA A 164 -4.95 -7.74 -2.02
C ALA A 164 -5.16 -8.02 -3.52
N HIS A 165 -4.16 -7.73 -4.35
CA HIS A 165 -4.20 -8.04 -5.78
C HIS A 165 -4.27 -9.55 -6.04
N SER A 166 -3.42 -10.35 -5.38
CA SER A 166 -3.44 -11.81 -5.46
C SER A 166 -4.79 -12.40 -5.02
N LEU A 167 -5.43 -11.83 -3.99
CA LEU A 167 -6.77 -12.21 -3.56
C LEU A 167 -7.84 -11.85 -4.59
N LEU A 168 -7.83 -10.60 -5.09
CA LEU A 168 -8.79 -10.10 -6.09
C LEU A 168 -8.83 -10.99 -7.34
N ARG A 169 -7.65 -11.40 -7.85
CA ARG A 169 -7.53 -12.27 -9.03
C ARG A 169 -8.16 -13.66 -8.86
N ARG A 170 -8.45 -14.07 -7.63
CA ARG A 170 -9.09 -15.36 -7.32
C ARG A 170 -10.57 -15.25 -6.98
N LEU A 171 -11.11 -14.04 -6.88
CA LEU A 171 -12.53 -13.88 -6.60
C LEU A 171 -13.37 -14.46 -7.75
N PRO A 172 -14.48 -15.15 -7.46
CA PRO A 172 -15.37 -15.69 -8.49
C PRO A 172 -15.81 -14.60 -9.47
N GLY A 173 -15.78 -14.91 -10.76
CA GLY A 173 -16.22 -13.98 -11.81
C GLY A 173 -15.19 -12.93 -12.22
N VAL A 174 -14.05 -12.81 -11.53
CA VAL A 174 -12.97 -11.88 -11.91
C VAL A 174 -12.11 -12.46 -13.04
N ASP A 175 -11.80 -11.63 -14.03
CA ASP A 175 -10.83 -11.91 -15.07
C ASP A 175 -9.43 -11.52 -14.57
N ALA A 176 -8.61 -12.54 -14.27
CA ALA A 176 -7.29 -12.36 -13.66
C ALA A 176 -6.25 -11.69 -14.58
N ASP A 177 -6.56 -11.54 -15.87
CA ASP A 177 -5.71 -10.88 -16.87
C ASP A 177 -6.17 -9.42 -17.14
N ARG A 178 -7.27 -8.99 -16.50
CA ARG A 178 -7.84 -7.64 -16.62
C ARG A 178 -7.95 -6.96 -15.28
N THR A 179 -6.82 -6.84 -14.57
CA THR A 179 -6.75 -6.15 -13.28
C THR A 179 -5.97 -4.87 -13.36
N ALA A 180 -6.36 -3.88 -12.56
CA ALA A 180 -5.70 -2.60 -12.43
C ALA A 180 -5.53 -2.20 -10.97
N ILE A 181 -4.77 -1.14 -10.76
CA ILE A 181 -4.51 -0.54 -9.46
C ILE A 181 -4.63 0.98 -9.58
N THR A 182 -5.18 1.62 -8.55
CA THR A 182 -5.16 3.08 -8.45
C THR A 182 -5.02 3.49 -7.00
N GLY A 183 -4.40 4.64 -6.78
CA GLY A 183 -4.15 5.14 -5.44
C GLY A 183 -4.03 6.64 -5.36
N ILE A 184 -4.28 7.18 -4.17
CA ILE A 184 -4.31 8.62 -3.91
C ILE A 184 -3.16 8.99 -2.98
N SER A 185 -2.35 10.00 -3.32
CA SER A 185 -1.25 10.50 -2.48
C SER A 185 -0.25 9.38 -2.12
N TRP A 186 -0.09 9.02 -0.84
CA TRP A 186 0.68 7.84 -0.41
C TRP A 186 0.23 6.55 -1.10
N GLY A 187 -1.06 6.40 -1.39
CA GLY A 187 -1.56 5.27 -2.18
C GLY A 187 -1.09 5.33 -3.62
N GLY A 188 -0.93 6.52 -4.19
CA GLY A 188 -0.32 6.71 -5.51
C GLY A 188 1.18 6.37 -5.51
N TYR A 189 1.90 6.76 -4.45
CA TYR A 189 3.30 6.35 -4.24
C TYR A 189 3.44 4.81 -4.20
N LEU A 190 2.60 4.14 -3.41
CA LEU A 190 2.57 2.67 -3.34
C LEU A 190 2.15 2.05 -4.67
N THR A 191 1.23 2.68 -5.40
CA THR A 191 0.81 2.24 -6.73
C THR A 191 2.00 2.17 -7.69
N CYS A 192 2.86 3.20 -7.72
CA CYS A 192 4.05 3.19 -8.58
C CYS A 192 5.01 2.04 -8.25
N ILE A 193 5.23 1.78 -6.96
CA ILE A 193 6.10 0.68 -6.50
C ILE A 193 5.49 -0.66 -6.90
N VAL A 194 4.22 -0.88 -6.56
CA VAL A 194 3.54 -2.15 -6.81
C VAL A 194 3.42 -2.43 -8.31
N ALA A 195 3.11 -1.45 -9.14
CA ALA A 195 3.06 -1.61 -10.59
C ALA A 195 4.44 -2.01 -11.19
N SER A 196 5.54 -1.65 -10.52
CA SER A 196 6.89 -2.05 -10.93
C SER A 196 7.27 -3.47 -10.44
N LEU A 197 6.60 -3.97 -9.40
CA LEU A 197 6.86 -5.28 -8.78
C LEU A 197 5.92 -6.37 -9.30
N ASP A 198 4.66 -6.04 -9.54
CA ASP A 198 3.60 -6.98 -9.90
C ASP A 198 3.18 -6.77 -11.37
N LEU A 199 3.90 -7.43 -12.26
CA LEU A 199 3.66 -7.39 -13.71
C LEU A 199 2.34 -8.05 -14.15
N ARG A 200 1.56 -8.59 -13.20
CA ARG A 200 0.24 -9.18 -13.45
C ARG A 200 -0.84 -8.09 -13.48
N ILE A 201 -0.51 -6.88 -13.05
CA ILE A 201 -1.37 -5.69 -13.14
C ILE A 201 -1.26 -5.10 -14.54
N ASN A 202 -2.40 -4.90 -15.21
CA ASN A 202 -2.43 -4.20 -16.48
C ASN A 202 -2.47 -2.68 -16.24
N THR A 203 -1.42 -1.99 -16.71
CA THR A 203 -1.29 -0.52 -16.67
C THR A 203 -1.45 0.13 -18.04
N GLY A 204 -1.74 -0.68 -19.08
CA GLY A 204 -1.98 -0.21 -20.44
C GLY A 204 -3.36 0.41 -20.63
N ASN A 205 -3.53 1.16 -21.72
CA ASN A 205 -4.73 1.90 -22.18
C ASN A 205 -6.02 1.06 -22.37
N ASP A 206 -6.14 -0.11 -21.75
CA ASP A 206 -7.25 -1.05 -21.87
C ASP A 206 -8.22 -1.00 -20.68
N LEU A 207 -8.13 0.03 -19.83
CA LEU A 207 -9.22 0.41 -18.94
C LEU A 207 -10.29 1.12 -19.78
N PRO A 208 -11.50 0.52 -19.96
CA PRO A 208 -12.56 1.12 -20.77
C PRO A 208 -13.05 2.46 -20.21
#